data_AF-A0A7Y2HIE0-F1
#
_entry.id   AF-A0A7Y2HIE0-F1
#
_cell.length_a   1.000
_cell.length_b   1.000
_cell.length_c   1.000
_cell.angle_alpha   90.00
_cell.angle_beta   90.00
_cell.angle_gamma   90.00
#
_symmetry.space_group_name_H-M   'P 1'
#
loop_
_entity.id
_entity.type
_entity.pdbx_description
1 polymer ?
#
loop_
_entity_poly.entity_id
_entity_poly.type
_entity_poly.pdbx_seq_one_letter_code
_entity_poly.pdbx_strand_id
1 'polypeptide(L)'
;MSLVFFLLICSFVKAQSIDTKWYSETESNGVIIQNSFPKGGPYTGPTKKYFNHSYLVFYTRIVNETENPLELSVHFSADSIEIPNSPDTFVKLFLPPDTMTLDKQNLFSYGVTELKSYDKSTRFQRTINPKADCLFYVVAIFYQTKADAWNQERGGNRAELVLKGQDLFYRLPPQIDSLLCGHIIFNK
;
A
#
# COMPACT_ATOMS: atom_id res chain seq x y z
N MET A 1 -40.87 48.07 16.61
CA MET A 1 -39.50 47.52 16.51
C MET A 1 -39.52 46.12 17.09
N SER A 2 -39.38 45.08 16.27
CA SER A 2 -39.26 43.69 16.75
C SER A 2 -37.91 43.16 16.26
N LEU A 3 -37.04 42.84 17.20
CA LEU A 3 -35.67 42.39 16.94
C LEU A 3 -35.67 40.86 16.94
N VAL A 4 -35.54 40.25 15.77
CA VAL A 4 -35.43 38.79 15.62
C VAL A 4 -33.97 38.39 15.82
N PHE A 5 -33.70 37.64 16.89
CA PHE A 5 -32.39 37.05 17.15
C PHE A 5 -32.25 35.75 16.34
N PHE A 6 -31.36 35.74 15.36
CA PHE A 6 -30.93 34.51 14.68
C PHE A 6 -29.87 33.82 15.55
N LEU A 7 -30.25 32.72 16.20
CA LEU A 7 -29.30 31.81 16.84
C LEU A 7 -28.62 30.96 15.76
N LEU A 8 -27.39 31.33 15.41
CA LEU A 8 -26.49 30.47 14.62
C LEU A 8 -26.08 29.28 15.51
N ILE A 9 -26.67 28.12 15.25
CA ILE A 9 -26.21 26.85 15.82
C ILE A 9 -24.99 26.42 14.98
N CYS A 10 -23.79 26.78 15.44
CA CYS A 10 -22.55 26.22 14.92
C CYS A 10 -22.44 24.75 15.37
N SER A 11 -22.93 23.84 14.55
CA SER A 11 -22.69 22.41 14.72
C SER A 11 -21.23 22.10 14.42
N PHE A 12 -20.37 22.10 15.44
CA PHE A 12 -19.07 21.44 15.37
C PHE A 12 -19.29 19.93 15.30
N VAL A 13 -19.51 19.41 14.10
CA VAL A 13 -19.40 17.98 13.85
C VAL A 13 -17.91 17.66 13.95
N LYS A 14 -17.45 17.27 15.15
CA LYS A 14 -16.21 16.50 15.25
C LYS A 14 -16.42 15.26 14.39
N ALA A 15 -15.71 15.19 13.26
CA ALA A 15 -15.63 13.98 12.47
C ALA A 15 -15.29 12.83 13.42
N GLN A 16 -16.16 11.83 13.46
CA GLN A 16 -15.95 10.62 14.24
C GLN A 16 -14.71 9.97 13.65
N SER A 17 -13.58 10.00 14.37
CA SER A 17 -12.34 9.38 13.91
C SER A 17 -12.59 7.88 13.83
N ILE A 18 -12.64 7.34 12.61
CA ILE A 18 -12.64 5.89 12.40
C ILE A 18 -11.32 5.39 12.98
N ASP A 19 -11.39 4.64 14.09
CA ASP A 19 -10.22 4.01 14.69
C ASP A 19 -9.66 3.00 13.68
N THR A 20 -8.61 3.41 12.96
CA THR A 20 -8.02 2.64 11.88
C THR A 20 -7.03 1.66 12.47
N LYS A 21 -7.38 0.38 12.50
CA LYS A 21 -6.45 -0.66 12.94
C LYS A 21 -5.39 -0.93 11.88
N TRP A 22 -4.13 -0.70 12.25
CA TRP A 22 -2.96 -1.01 11.42
C TRP A 22 -2.46 -2.43 11.66
N TYR A 23 -1.88 -3.04 10.63
CA TYR A 23 -1.19 -4.33 10.77
C TYR A 23 0.15 -4.13 11.48
N SER A 24 0.93 -3.15 11.02
CA SER A 24 2.16 -2.74 11.64
C SER A 24 2.28 -1.22 11.62
N GLU A 25 2.99 -0.71 12.62
CA GLU A 25 3.34 0.70 12.76
C GLU A 25 4.77 0.77 13.25
N THR A 26 5.56 1.66 12.65
CA THR A 26 6.94 1.93 13.07
C THR A 26 7.18 3.41 13.07
N GLU A 27 7.97 3.89 14.02
CA GLU A 27 8.40 5.29 14.11
C GLU A 27 9.93 5.33 14.12
N SER A 28 10.51 6.18 13.28
CA SER A 28 11.95 6.43 13.26
C SER A 28 12.22 7.82 12.71
N ASN A 29 13.03 8.61 13.41
CA ASN A 29 13.45 9.96 13.00
C ASN A 29 12.28 10.89 12.64
N GLY A 30 11.18 10.84 13.40
CA GLY A 30 9.98 11.64 13.15
C GLY A 30 9.21 11.24 11.88
N VAL A 31 9.41 10.03 11.39
CA VAL A 31 8.61 9.43 10.32
C VAL A 31 7.88 8.23 10.89
N ILE A 32 6.55 8.24 10.80
CA ILE A 32 5.70 7.09 11.15
C ILE A 32 5.29 6.40 9.85
N ILE A 33 5.50 5.09 9.77
CA ILE A 33 5.02 4.24 8.68
C ILE A 33 4.00 3.26 9.23
N GLN A 34 2.79 3.32 8.69
CA GLN A 34 1.65 2.50 9.05
C GLN A 34 1.24 1.63 7.86
N ASN A 35 1.11 0.32 8.06
CA ASN A 35 0.78 -0.63 6.99
C ASN A 35 -0.57 -1.29 7.23
N SER A 36 -1.36 -1.45 6.16
CA SER A 36 -2.69 -2.06 6.25
C SER A 36 -2.66 -3.59 6.33
N PHE A 37 -3.78 -4.17 6.76
CA PHE A 37 -4.08 -5.57 6.46
C PHE A 37 -4.29 -5.76 4.94
N PRO A 38 -4.18 -7.00 4.41
CA PRO A 38 -4.52 -7.28 3.03
C PRO A 38 -6.04 -7.19 2.80
N LYS A 39 -6.43 -6.72 1.61
CA LYS A 39 -7.71 -7.06 0.97
C LYS A 39 -7.47 -7.63 -0.41
N GLY A 40 -8.34 -8.50 -0.90
CA GLY A 40 -8.17 -9.02 -2.26
C GLY A 40 -8.99 -10.26 -2.52
N GLY A 41 -8.62 -10.99 -3.56
CA GLY A 41 -9.34 -12.18 -3.98
C GLY A 41 -8.82 -12.76 -5.31
N PRO A 42 -9.63 -13.58 -5.98
CA PRO A 42 -9.32 -14.08 -7.31
C PRO A 42 -9.09 -12.93 -8.29
N TYR A 43 -8.11 -13.07 -9.17
CA TYR A 43 -7.83 -12.09 -10.20
C TYR A 43 -8.26 -12.60 -11.58
N THR A 44 -8.98 -11.76 -12.33
CA THR A 44 -9.61 -12.13 -13.61
C THR A 44 -8.93 -11.53 -14.84
N GLY A 45 -7.69 -11.04 -14.72
CA GLY A 45 -6.97 -10.46 -15.87
C GLY A 45 -6.48 -11.50 -16.87
N PRO A 46 -5.44 -11.22 -17.66
CA PRO A 46 -5.14 -12.00 -18.86
C PRO A 46 -4.76 -13.46 -18.54
N THR A 47 -5.77 -14.33 -18.47
CA THR A 47 -5.68 -15.75 -18.13
C THR A 47 -5.08 -16.61 -19.25
N LYS A 48 -4.77 -16.01 -20.41
CA LYS A 48 -4.25 -16.74 -21.58
C LYS A 48 -2.77 -17.14 -21.44
N LYS A 49 -2.01 -16.53 -20.52
CA LYS A 49 -0.57 -16.77 -20.36
C LYS A 49 -0.21 -17.51 -19.06
N TYR A 50 -0.96 -17.26 -17.99
CA TYR A 50 -0.68 -17.78 -16.66
C TYR A 50 -1.95 -18.34 -16.00
N PHE A 51 -1.77 -19.11 -14.94
CA PHE A 51 -2.81 -19.85 -14.23
C PHE A 51 -2.96 -19.39 -12.77
N ASN A 52 -4.09 -19.71 -12.15
CA ASN A 52 -4.36 -19.56 -10.72
C ASN A 52 -4.01 -18.17 -10.16
N HIS A 53 -4.51 -17.14 -10.85
CA HIS A 53 -4.26 -15.76 -10.48
C HIS A 53 -5.06 -15.33 -9.24
N SER A 54 -4.37 -14.66 -8.32
CA SER A 54 -4.99 -13.97 -7.20
C SER A 54 -4.26 -12.66 -6.94
N TYR A 55 -4.93 -11.68 -6.35
CA TYR A 55 -4.32 -10.41 -5.99
C TYR A 55 -4.59 -10.05 -4.54
N LEU A 56 -3.67 -9.28 -3.98
CA LEU A 56 -3.82 -8.59 -2.72
C LEU A 56 -3.50 -7.11 -2.90
N VAL A 57 -4.29 -6.27 -2.26
CA VAL A 57 -4.14 -4.83 -2.16
C VAL A 57 -3.79 -4.52 -0.72
N PHE A 58 -2.72 -3.78 -0.57
CA PHE A 58 -2.28 -3.16 0.67
C PHE A 58 -2.29 -1.65 0.47
N TYR A 59 -2.31 -0.91 1.56
CA TYR A 59 -1.92 0.49 1.52
C TYR A 59 -0.98 0.80 2.69
N THR A 60 -0.10 1.77 2.45
CA THR A 60 0.83 2.29 3.44
C THR A 60 0.55 3.77 3.62
N ARG A 61 0.54 4.21 4.87
CA ARG A 61 0.51 5.63 5.26
C ARG A 61 1.88 6.00 5.81
N ILE A 62 2.42 7.11 5.31
CA ILE A 62 3.65 7.71 5.82
C ILE A 62 3.29 9.08 6.38
N VAL A 63 3.61 9.30 7.65
CA VAL A 63 3.38 10.57 8.35
C VAL A 63 4.73 11.23 8.59
N ASN A 64 4.85 12.48 8.17
CA ASN A 64 6.00 13.33 8.44
C ASN A 64 5.73 14.14 9.72
N GLU A 65 6.29 13.73 10.85
CA GLU A 65 6.21 14.48 12.10
C GLU A 65 7.34 15.48 12.28
N THR A 66 8.24 15.62 11.31
CA THR A 66 9.34 16.59 11.36
C THR A 66 8.87 18.01 11.02
N GLU A 67 9.77 18.99 11.18
CA GLU A 67 9.53 20.39 10.79
C GLU A 67 9.91 20.68 9.32
N ASN A 68 10.50 19.72 8.62
CA ASN A 68 10.98 19.87 7.25
C ASN A 68 10.22 18.95 6.29
N PRO A 69 10.03 19.32 5.00
CA PRO A 69 9.49 18.41 4.01
C PRO A 69 10.40 17.19 3.82
N LEU A 70 9.81 16.04 3.48
CA LEU A 70 10.56 14.84 3.09
C LEU A 70 10.19 14.40 1.67
N GLU A 71 11.16 13.90 0.92
CA GLU A 71 10.94 13.36 -0.42
C GLU A 71 10.85 11.84 -0.34
N LEU A 72 9.68 11.31 -0.67
CA LEU A 72 9.41 9.88 -0.76
C LEU A 72 9.54 9.41 -2.20
N SER A 73 10.29 8.32 -2.41
CA SER A 73 10.34 7.61 -3.69
C SER A 73 10.21 6.11 -3.47
N VAL A 74 9.19 5.48 -4.07
CA VAL A 74 8.98 4.03 -4.08
C VAL A 74 8.88 3.56 -5.52
N HIS A 75 9.49 2.42 -5.83
CA HIS A 75 9.49 1.82 -7.15
C HIS A 75 9.47 0.29 -7.06
N PHE A 76 8.76 -0.33 -8.00
CA PHE A 76 8.83 -1.77 -8.22
C PHE A 76 9.19 -2.02 -9.69
N SER A 77 10.10 -2.96 -9.93
CA SER A 77 10.48 -3.36 -11.29
C SER A 77 9.32 -4.08 -11.99
N ALA A 78 9.45 -4.27 -13.30
CA ALA A 78 8.49 -5.06 -14.05
C ALA A 78 8.70 -6.58 -13.83
N ASP A 79 9.74 -6.98 -13.11
CA ASP A 79 10.12 -8.38 -13.00
C ASP A 79 9.22 -9.10 -12.00
N SER A 80 9.00 -10.38 -12.28
CA SER A 80 8.31 -11.27 -11.36
C SER A 80 9.29 -11.87 -10.36
N ILE A 81 8.87 -12.01 -9.12
CA ILE A 81 9.65 -12.59 -8.03
C ILE A 81 9.19 -14.03 -7.85
N GLU A 82 10.14 -14.98 -7.92
CA GLU A 82 9.88 -16.39 -7.60
C GLU A 82 9.51 -16.55 -6.13
N ILE A 83 8.46 -17.32 -5.85
CA ILE A 83 8.05 -17.59 -4.48
C ILE A 83 8.89 -18.76 -3.94
N PRO A 84 9.62 -18.58 -2.82
CA PRO A 84 10.39 -19.66 -2.21
C PRO A 84 9.53 -20.90 -1.96
N ASN A 85 10.08 -22.08 -2.26
CA ASN A 85 9.44 -23.39 -2.09
C ASN A 85 8.10 -23.59 -2.84
N SER A 86 7.78 -22.74 -3.83
CA SER A 86 6.61 -22.90 -4.71
C SER A 86 7.05 -22.79 -6.18
N PRO A 87 7.54 -23.89 -6.78
CA PRO A 87 8.03 -23.86 -8.16
C PRO A 87 6.95 -23.37 -9.12
N ASP A 88 7.40 -22.73 -10.21
CA ASP A 88 6.54 -22.18 -11.26
C ASP A 88 5.51 -21.12 -10.77
N THR A 89 5.65 -20.63 -9.54
CA THR A 89 4.75 -19.67 -8.89
C THR A 89 5.48 -18.36 -8.60
N PHE A 90 4.85 -17.25 -8.98
CA PHE A 90 5.46 -15.94 -8.98
C PHE A 90 4.56 -14.90 -8.33
N VAL A 91 5.19 -13.87 -7.77
CA VAL A 91 4.53 -12.65 -7.34
C VAL A 91 5.06 -11.45 -8.12
N LYS A 92 4.17 -10.52 -8.47
CA LYS A 92 4.54 -9.22 -9.01
C LYS A 92 3.97 -8.11 -8.15
N LEU A 93 4.80 -7.12 -7.83
CA LEU A 93 4.40 -5.92 -7.10
C LEU A 93 4.25 -4.75 -8.05
N PHE A 94 3.25 -3.91 -7.81
CA PHE A 94 3.10 -2.65 -8.53
C PHE A 94 2.33 -1.59 -7.73
N LEU A 95 2.50 -0.34 -8.14
CA LEU A 95 1.86 0.84 -7.58
C LEU A 95 0.80 1.32 -8.57
N PRO A 96 -0.50 1.19 -8.27
CA PRO A 96 -1.54 1.72 -9.13
C PRO A 96 -1.48 3.27 -9.15
N PRO A 97 -1.93 3.92 -10.23
CA PRO A 97 -1.88 5.38 -10.37
C PRO A 97 -2.89 6.11 -9.47
N ASP A 98 -3.91 5.41 -8.97
CA ASP A 98 -4.88 5.96 -8.03
C ASP A 98 -4.22 6.27 -6.67
N THR A 99 -4.70 7.32 -6.00
CA THR A 99 -4.22 7.73 -4.68
C THR A 99 -5.12 7.12 -3.60
N MET A 100 -4.51 6.52 -2.59
CA MET A 100 -5.25 5.98 -1.45
C MET A 100 -5.71 7.11 -0.53
N THR A 101 -6.89 6.96 0.06
CA THR A 101 -7.45 7.86 1.07
C THR A 101 -8.19 7.04 2.13
N LEU A 102 -8.31 7.57 3.35
CA LEU A 102 -8.89 6.82 4.48
C LEU A 102 -10.40 6.51 4.29
N ASP A 103 -11.14 7.33 3.53
CA ASP A 103 -12.54 7.04 3.19
C ASP A 103 -12.71 5.76 2.35
N LYS A 104 -11.67 5.37 1.61
CA LYS A 104 -11.66 4.12 0.83
C LYS A 104 -11.39 2.89 1.68
N GLN A 105 -11.05 3.03 2.97
CA GLN A 105 -10.66 1.92 3.84
C GLN A 105 -11.71 0.80 3.89
N ASN A 106 -13.00 1.14 3.89
CA ASN A 106 -14.09 0.17 4.00
C ASN A 106 -14.52 -0.43 2.66
N LEU A 107 -14.07 0.13 1.54
CA LEU A 107 -14.42 -0.37 0.21
C LEU A 107 -13.80 -1.75 -0.05
N PHE A 108 -14.44 -2.50 -0.94
CA PHE A 108 -13.87 -3.73 -1.47
C PHE A 108 -12.50 -3.43 -2.11
N SER A 109 -11.47 -4.22 -1.75
CA SER A 109 -10.08 -3.99 -2.17
C SER A 109 -9.61 -2.55 -2.04
N TYR A 110 -10.09 -1.85 -1.00
CA TYR A 110 -9.80 -0.44 -0.73
C TYR A 110 -10.14 0.51 -1.89
N GLY A 111 -11.14 0.15 -2.71
CA GLY A 111 -11.58 0.98 -3.84
C GLY A 111 -10.74 0.83 -5.10
N VAL A 112 -9.71 -0.02 -5.10
CA VAL A 112 -8.91 -0.29 -6.30
C VAL A 112 -9.73 -1.10 -7.30
N THR A 113 -10.01 -0.53 -8.46
CA THR A 113 -10.77 -1.16 -9.55
C THR A 113 -9.90 -1.55 -10.75
N GLU A 114 -8.82 -0.80 -11.00
CA GLU A 114 -7.93 -1.02 -12.13
C GLU A 114 -6.61 -1.68 -11.70
N LEU A 115 -6.49 -2.96 -12.04
CA LEU A 115 -5.28 -3.73 -11.75
C LEU A 115 -4.37 -3.91 -12.99
N LYS A 116 -4.65 -3.23 -14.12
CA LYS A 116 -4.11 -3.54 -15.46
C LYS A 116 -2.58 -3.40 -15.66
N SER A 117 -1.79 -3.08 -14.63
CA SER A 117 -0.35 -2.80 -14.76
C SER A 117 0.55 -4.01 -14.46
N TYR A 118 0.34 -5.12 -15.17
CA TYR A 118 1.08 -6.38 -15.00
C TYR A 118 2.44 -6.41 -15.68
N ASP A 119 2.75 -5.50 -16.59
CA ASP A 119 3.88 -5.66 -17.51
C ASP A 119 4.85 -4.47 -17.49
N LYS A 120 4.62 -3.48 -16.62
CA LYS A 120 5.44 -2.27 -16.54
C LYS A 120 5.98 -2.06 -15.14
N SER A 121 7.14 -1.42 -15.05
CA SER A 121 7.62 -0.89 -13.79
C SER A 121 6.70 0.22 -13.32
N THR A 122 6.59 0.40 -12.01
CA THR A 122 5.74 1.42 -11.41
C THR A 122 6.53 2.21 -10.38
N ARG A 123 6.17 3.48 -10.23
CA ARG A 123 6.85 4.42 -9.34
C ARG A 123 5.84 5.33 -8.69
N PHE A 124 6.06 5.60 -7.41
CA PHE A 124 5.35 6.60 -6.63
C PHE A 124 6.37 7.58 -6.07
N GLN A 125 6.12 8.87 -6.29
CA GLN A 125 6.94 9.94 -5.73
C GLN A 125 6.07 11.05 -5.17
N ARG A 126 6.40 11.51 -3.97
CA ARG A 126 5.71 12.62 -3.31
C ARG A 126 6.67 13.35 -2.37
N THR A 127 6.53 14.66 -2.33
CA THR A 127 6.98 15.47 -1.20
C THR A 127 5.91 15.40 -0.11
N ILE A 128 6.27 15.02 1.11
CA ILE A 128 5.39 15.08 2.28
C ILE A 128 5.79 16.28 3.13
N ASN A 129 4.91 17.26 3.21
CA ASN A 129 5.14 18.48 4.00
C ASN A 129 5.24 18.18 5.50
N PRO A 130 5.82 19.10 6.30
CA PRO A 130 5.82 19.00 7.76
C PRO A 130 4.40 18.77 8.30
N LYS A 131 4.26 17.85 9.25
CA LYS A 131 3.00 17.47 9.91
C LYS A 131 1.90 16.97 8.95
N ALA A 132 2.28 16.56 7.75
CA ALA A 132 1.38 15.97 6.76
C ALA A 132 1.62 14.47 6.62
N ASP A 133 0.67 13.81 5.98
CA ASP A 133 0.76 12.41 5.62
C ASP A 133 0.54 12.19 4.12
N CYS A 134 0.95 11.02 3.65
CA CYS A 134 0.55 10.52 2.35
C CYS A 134 0.16 9.05 2.46
N LEU A 135 -0.82 8.64 1.65
CA LEU A 135 -1.24 7.25 1.54
C LEU A 135 -1.10 6.80 0.10
N PHE A 136 -0.59 5.58 -0.09
CA PHE A 136 -0.51 4.95 -1.40
C PHE A 136 -0.77 3.46 -1.32
N TYR A 137 -1.21 2.89 -2.44
CA TYR A 137 -1.45 1.47 -2.56
C TYR A 137 -0.18 0.71 -2.95
N VAL A 138 -0.11 -0.54 -2.53
CA VAL A 138 0.75 -1.55 -3.15
C VAL A 138 -0.11 -2.76 -3.48
N VAL A 139 0.00 -3.24 -4.71
CA VAL A 139 -0.72 -4.44 -5.15
C VAL A 139 0.28 -5.55 -5.43
N ALA A 140 0.00 -6.72 -4.87
CA ALA A 140 0.70 -7.97 -5.15
C ALA A 140 -0.19 -8.88 -5.99
N ILE A 141 0.33 -9.40 -7.09
CA ILE A 141 -0.38 -10.38 -7.91
C ILE A 141 0.42 -11.66 -7.92
N PHE A 142 -0.26 -12.74 -7.62
CA PHE A 142 0.27 -14.08 -7.63
C PHE A 142 -0.26 -14.81 -8.84
N TYR A 143 0.60 -15.55 -9.53
CA TYR A 143 0.22 -16.38 -10.67
C TYR A 143 1.16 -17.57 -10.81
N GLN A 144 0.75 -18.53 -11.63
CA GLN A 144 1.53 -19.72 -11.95
C GLN A 144 1.79 -19.80 -13.45
N THR A 145 2.96 -20.32 -13.82
CA THR A 145 3.33 -20.54 -15.22
C THR A 145 2.90 -21.91 -15.74
N LYS A 146 2.54 -22.84 -14.84
CA LYS A 146 1.94 -24.14 -15.16
C LYS A 146 0.60 -24.32 -14.43
N ALA A 147 -0.33 -25.02 -15.06
CA ALA A 147 -1.68 -25.20 -14.53
C ALA A 147 -1.74 -26.14 -13.30
N ASP A 148 -0.85 -27.11 -13.25
CA ASP A 148 -0.72 -28.14 -12.21
C ASP A 148 0.35 -27.81 -11.16
N ALA A 149 0.93 -26.60 -11.21
CA ALA A 149 1.95 -26.19 -10.27
C ALA A 149 1.43 -26.27 -8.83
N TRP A 150 2.19 -26.95 -7.97
CA TRP A 150 1.90 -27.05 -6.56
C TRP A 150 2.14 -25.72 -5.86
N ASN A 151 1.24 -25.33 -4.96
CA ASN A 151 1.43 -24.18 -4.08
C ASN A 151 1.57 -24.68 -2.64
N GLN A 152 2.60 -24.19 -1.93
CA GLN A 152 2.48 -24.14 -0.48
C GLN A 152 1.32 -23.21 -0.11
N GLU A 153 0.72 -23.43 1.05
CA GLU A 153 -0.29 -22.51 1.58
C GLU A 153 0.25 -21.08 1.50
N ARG A 154 -0.43 -20.24 0.71
CA ARG A 154 -0.15 -18.80 0.59
C ARG A 154 -0.63 -18.06 1.84
N GLY A 155 -0.32 -18.62 3.01
CA GLY A 155 -0.86 -18.25 4.31
C GLY A 155 -0.32 -16.91 4.79
N GLY A 156 -1.20 -16.12 5.40
CA GLY A 156 -0.80 -14.98 6.22
C GLY A 156 -0.10 -13.85 5.49
N ASN A 157 -0.36 -13.63 4.19
CA ASN A 157 0.27 -12.54 3.43
C ASN A 157 0.02 -11.19 4.13
N ARG A 158 1.05 -10.72 4.83
CA ARG A 158 1.12 -9.42 5.46
C ARG A 158 2.23 -8.67 4.77
N ALA A 159 1.95 -7.42 4.45
CA ALA A 159 2.94 -6.60 3.80
C ALA A 159 3.31 -5.43 4.69
N GLU A 160 4.56 -5.04 4.61
CA GLU A 160 5.06 -3.88 5.31
C GLU A 160 6.14 -3.17 4.51
N LEU A 161 6.03 -1.85 4.50
CA LEU A 161 7.13 -0.97 4.15
C LEU A 161 7.94 -0.68 5.43
N VAL A 162 9.25 -0.87 5.36
CA VAL A 162 10.17 -0.70 6.49
C VAL A 162 11.25 0.30 6.10
N LEU A 163 11.45 1.32 6.94
CA LEU A 163 12.53 2.29 6.79
C LEU A 163 13.78 1.82 7.54
N LYS A 164 14.93 1.81 6.87
CA LYS A 164 16.24 1.56 7.48
C LYS A 164 17.22 2.64 7.03
N GLY A 165 17.51 3.59 7.92
CA GLY A 165 18.26 4.79 7.53
C GLY A 165 17.41 5.65 6.58
N GLN A 166 17.85 5.78 5.34
CA GLN A 166 17.09 6.45 4.27
C GLN A 166 16.45 5.46 3.30
N ASP A 167 16.80 4.17 3.36
CA ASP A 167 16.33 3.17 2.41
C ASP A 167 14.99 2.55 2.85
N LEU A 168 14.12 2.29 1.87
CA LEU A 168 12.83 1.63 2.06
C LEU A 168 12.89 0.20 1.55
N PHE A 169 12.47 -0.73 2.40
CA PHE A 169 12.36 -2.14 2.09
C PHE A 169 10.90 -2.58 2.16
N TYR A 170 10.43 -3.27 1.13
CA TYR A 170 9.13 -3.92 1.14
C TYR A 170 9.26 -5.38 1.56
N ARG A 171 8.40 -5.84 2.45
CA ARG A 171 8.32 -7.22 2.90
C ARG A 171 6.94 -7.76 2.62
N LEU A 172 6.86 -9.02 2.20
CA LEU A 172 5.63 -9.77 1.98
C LEU A 172 5.90 -11.24 2.32
N PRO A 173 6.07 -11.60 3.61
CA PRO A 173 6.42 -12.97 3.98
C PRO A 173 5.26 -13.95 3.70
N PRO A 174 5.57 -15.23 3.37
CA PRO A 174 6.91 -15.79 3.16
C PRO A 174 7.51 -15.52 1.76
N GLN A 175 6.83 -14.76 0.88
CA GLN A 175 7.27 -14.62 -0.51
C GLN A 175 8.44 -13.67 -0.69
N ILE A 176 8.50 -12.59 0.10
CA ILE A 176 9.52 -11.54 0.01
C ILE A 176 9.97 -11.20 1.42
N ASP A 177 11.16 -11.65 1.81
CA ASP A 177 11.71 -11.34 3.13
C ASP A 177 12.07 -9.86 3.27
N SER A 178 12.68 -9.30 2.23
CA SER A 178 13.12 -7.90 2.16
C SER A 178 13.50 -7.53 0.72
N LEU A 179 12.78 -6.58 0.13
CA LEU A 179 13.06 -6.03 -1.21
C LEU A 179 13.34 -4.53 -1.11
N LEU A 180 14.55 -4.08 -1.47
CA LEU A 180 14.84 -2.66 -1.60
C LEU A 180 13.93 -2.06 -2.66
N CYS A 181 13.11 -1.09 -2.29
CA CYS A 181 12.08 -0.55 -3.17
C CYS A 181 12.06 0.98 -3.20
N GLY A 182 12.93 1.68 -2.48
CA GLY A 182 12.84 3.13 -2.43
C GLY A 182 13.71 3.78 -1.39
N HIS A 183 13.44 5.05 -1.14
CA HIS A 183 14.10 5.84 -0.11
C HIS A 183 13.24 7.01 0.35
N ILE A 184 13.62 7.58 1.50
CA ILE A 184 13.17 8.87 2.01
C ILE A 184 14.37 9.81 2.11
N ILE A 185 14.30 10.97 1.47
CA ILE A 185 15.29 12.03 1.63
C ILE A 185 14.74 13.05 2.63
N PHE A 186 15.52 13.28 3.69
CA PHE A 186 15.23 14.30 4.69
C PHE A 186 15.79 15.64 4.20
N ASN A 187 14.92 16.58 3.85
CA ASN A 187 15.36 17.92 3.52
C ASN A 187 15.79 18.64 4.82
N LYS A 188 16.87 19.42 4.73
CA LYS A 188 17.39 20.21 5.85
C LYS A 188 16.87 21.63 5.80
#